data_AF-W5WAU6-F1
#
_entry.id   AF-W5WAU6-F1
#
_cell.length_a   1.000
_cell.length_b   1.000
_cell.length_c   1.000
_cell.angle_alpha   90.00
_cell.angle_beta   90.00
_cell.angle_gamma   90.00
#
_symmetry.space_group_name_H-M   'P 1'
#
loop_
_entity.id
_entity.type
_entity.pdbx_description
1 polymer ?
#
loop_
_entity_poly.entity_id
_entity_poly.type
_entity_poly.pdbx_seq_one_letter_code
_entity_poly.pdbx_strand_id
1 'polypeptide(L)'
;MNLTRLTSAALAACACALLMASPATAATTTSTATATPHAVPGSMAAAFGTVLPQSASPATIGDIYPAKWRNIPQDSVVDDWNMYNRECVSWAAFNIDRHGESASNYGDAKYWDDNARQHGYQVDNNPTPGAIAQTDRGTYGHVAIVDSASGNTVTVEDYNWDGTGHYLRHNVNKGDFRYIHFYG
;
A
#
# COMPACT_ATOMS: atom_id res chain seq x y z
N MET A 1 -18.70 -5.43 60.65
CA MET A 1 -18.18 -5.22 59.28
C MET A 1 -19.31 -5.69 58.34
N ASN A 2 -20.31 -4.92 57.88
CA ASN A 2 -20.35 -3.59 57.24
C ASN A 2 -19.38 -3.50 56.05
N LEU A 3 -19.75 -3.32 54.76
CA LEU A 3 -21.00 -2.96 54.07
C LEU A 3 -21.08 -3.64 52.69
N THR A 4 -22.31 -3.91 52.25
CA THR A 4 -22.78 -4.03 50.86
C THR A 4 -22.59 -2.74 50.06
N ARG A 5 -22.18 -2.80 48.79
CA ARG A 5 -22.53 -1.79 47.76
C ARG A 5 -22.65 -2.42 46.36
N LEU A 6 -23.91 -2.48 45.89
CA LEU A 6 -24.31 -2.34 44.49
C LEU A 6 -24.21 -0.86 44.07
N THR A 7 -23.81 -0.58 42.82
CA THR A 7 -24.22 0.61 42.02
C THR A 7 -23.86 0.35 40.54
N SER A 8 -24.86 0.15 39.67
CA SER A 8 -25.43 1.13 38.70
C SER A 8 -24.66 1.13 37.35
N ALA A 9 -25.17 0.54 36.26
CA ALA A 9 -26.30 0.97 35.41
C ALA A 9 -26.06 2.32 34.70
N ALA A 10 -25.87 2.28 33.38
CA ALA A 10 -26.47 3.24 32.43
C ALA A 10 -26.43 2.67 31.00
N LEU A 11 -27.61 2.33 30.50
CA LEU A 11 -27.91 2.29 29.07
C LEU A 11 -27.63 3.67 28.45
N ALA A 12 -27.11 3.69 27.23
CA ALA A 12 -27.45 4.73 26.27
C ALA A 12 -27.61 4.08 24.90
N ALA A 13 -28.82 3.62 24.64
CA ALA A 13 -29.34 3.51 23.29
C ALA A 13 -29.39 4.93 22.70
N CYS A 14 -28.91 5.10 21.47
CA CYS A 14 -29.34 6.20 20.63
C CYS A 14 -29.74 5.62 19.27
N ALA A 15 -31.05 5.38 19.15
CA ALA A 15 -31.73 5.22 17.89
C ALA A 15 -32.24 6.59 17.44
N CYS A 16 -31.97 6.94 16.17
CA CYS A 16 -32.68 7.84 15.25
C CYS A 16 -31.62 8.43 14.29
N ALA A 17 -31.82 8.51 12.97
CA ALA A 17 -33.06 8.61 12.24
C ALA A 17 -32.93 8.00 10.84
N LEU A 18 -34.07 7.55 10.33
CA LEU A 18 -34.35 7.24 8.94
C LEU A 18 -33.90 8.38 8.01
N LEU A 19 -33.28 8.04 6.89
CA LEU A 19 -33.66 8.63 5.61
C LEU A 19 -33.84 7.53 4.57
N MET A 20 -35.08 7.44 4.11
CA MET A 20 -35.52 6.67 2.97
C MET A 20 -35.23 7.51 1.72
N ALA A 21 -34.53 6.96 0.72
CA ALA A 21 -34.64 7.40 -0.68
C ALA A 21 -34.16 6.30 -1.64
N SER A 22 -35.16 5.77 -2.34
CA SER A 22 -35.28 4.91 -3.53
C SER A 22 -34.11 4.67 -4.51
N PRO A 23 -34.21 3.59 -5.32
CA PRO A 23 -33.19 3.16 -6.28
C PRO A 23 -33.15 4.03 -7.54
N ALA A 24 -31.95 4.35 -8.02
CA ALA A 24 -31.77 4.93 -9.34
C ALA A 24 -31.84 3.82 -10.41
N THR A 25 -32.96 3.81 -11.11
CA THR A 25 -33.25 2.95 -12.27
C THR A 25 -32.36 3.32 -13.46
N ALA A 26 -31.90 2.30 -14.17
CA ALA A 26 -31.20 2.38 -15.44
C ALA A 26 -32.00 3.16 -16.49
N ALA A 27 -31.32 4.01 -17.26
CA ALA A 27 -31.83 4.57 -18.51
C ALA A 27 -30.95 4.11 -19.66
N THR A 28 -31.44 3.11 -20.39
CA THR A 28 -30.99 2.76 -21.74
C THR A 28 -31.63 3.74 -22.72
N THR A 29 -30.83 4.48 -23.47
CA THR A 29 -31.28 5.14 -24.71
C THR A 29 -30.35 4.76 -25.84
N THR A 30 -30.80 3.82 -26.65
CA THR A 30 -30.34 3.59 -28.02
C THR A 30 -31.07 4.59 -28.91
N SER A 31 -30.37 5.32 -29.79
CA SER A 31 -30.67 5.36 -31.24
C SER A 31 -29.74 6.30 -32.00
N THR A 32 -29.24 5.74 -33.08
CA THR A 32 -28.43 6.22 -34.19
C THR A 32 -29.09 7.33 -35.01
N ALA A 33 -28.29 8.26 -35.56
CA ALA A 33 -28.54 8.84 -36.88
C ALA A 33 -27.25 9.32 -37.55
N THR A 34 -27.01 8.74 -38.72
CA THR A 34 -25.96 8.94 -39.71
C THR A 34 -26.05 10.32 -40.39
N ALA A 35 -24.92 11.02 -40.56
CA ALA A 35 -24.75 12.01 -41.61
C ALA A 35 -23.27 12.17 -42.00
N THR A 36 -22.96 11.84 -43.25
CA THR A 36 -21.80 12.28 -44.04
C THR A 36 -22.35 12.80 -45.38
N PRO A 37 -21.58 13.47 -46.26
CA PRO A 37 -20.25 14.10 -46.13
C PRO A 37 -20.23 15.55 -46.71
N HIS A 38 -19.12 16.27 -46.57
CA HIS A 38 -18.55 17.09 -47.65
C HIS A 38 -17.02 17.17 -47.47
N ALA A 39 -16.31 16.55 -48.40
CA ALA A 39 -14.86 16.44 -48.42
C ALA A 39 -14.23 17.66 -49.09
N VAL A 40 -13.17 18.20 -48.50
CA VAL A 40 -12.23 19.14 -49.13
C VAL A 40 -10.87 18.40 -49.19
N PRO A 41 -10.19 18.34 -50.35
CA PRO A 41 -9.04 17.45 -50.52
C PRO A 41 -7.76 18.09 -50.00
N GLY A 42 -6.98 17.31 -49.24
CA GLY A 42 -5.56 17.58 -49.02
C GLY A 42 -5.08 17.35 -47.60
N SER A 43 -4.72 16.11 -47.27
CA SER A 43 -3.44 15.73 -46.64
C SER A 43 -3.46 14.28 -46.19
N MET A 44 -2.49 13.50 -46.69
CA MET A 44 -2.26 12.10 -46.35
C MET A 44 -1.39 12.05 -45.09
N ALA A 45 -1.89 11.57 -43.95
CA ALA A 45 -1.06 11.01 -42.88
C ALA A 45 -1.90 10.31 -41.79
N ALA A 46 -1.83 8.97 -41.81
CA ALA A 46 -1.93 8.01 -40.71
C ALA A 46 -2.85 8.32 -39.50
N ALA A 47 -3.90 7.52 -39.39
CA ALA A 47 -4.67 7.32 -38.18
C ALA A 47 -3.77 6.75 -37.06
N PHE A 48 -3.30 7.61 -36.18
CA PHE A 48 -2.93 7.21 -34.83
C PHE A 48 -4.19 7.26 -33.97
N GLY A 49 -4.81 6.10 -33.78
CA GLY A 49 -5.80 5.94 -32.72
C GLY A 49 -5.17 6.42 -31.42
N THR A 50 -5.85 7.32 -30.72
CA THR A 50 -5.49 7.72 -29.37
C THR A 50 -5.60 6.51 -28.45
N VAL A 51 -4.49 5.79 -28.29
CA VAL A 51 -4.32 4.84 -27.19
C VAL A 51 -4.19 5.70 -25.95
N LEU A 52 -5.20 5.68 -25.09
CA LEU A 52 -5.05 6.19 -23.73
C LEU A 52 -3.86 5.44 -23.11
N PRO A 53 -2.92 6.10 -22.42
CA PRO A 53 -1.94 5.38 -21.63
C PRO A 53 -2.72 4.60 -20.57
N GLN A 54 -2.80 3.28 -20.74
CA GLN A 54 -3.23 2.38 -19.69
C GLN A 54 -2.23 2.59 -18.55
N SER A 55 -2.71 3.16 -17.43
CA SER A 55 -1.96 3.21 -16.20
C SER A 55 -1.52 1.79 -15.86
N ALA A 56 -0.27 1.46 -16.14
CA ALA A 56 0.30 0.21 -15.71
C ALA A 56 0.43 0.33 -14.20
N SER A 57 -0.44 -0.34 -13.44
CA SER A 57 -0.10 -0.69 -12.07
C SER A 57 1.29 -1.32 -12.12
N PRO A 58 2.23 -0.95 -11.25
CA PRO A 58 3.47 -1.69 -11.18
C PRO A 58 3.11 -3.16 -10.96
N ALA A 59 3.69 -4.01 -11.81
CA ALA A 59 3.53 -5.45 -11.66
C ALA A 59 4.14 -5.86 -10.31
N THR A 60 3.57 -6.91 -9.71
CA THR A 60 4.12 -7.56 -8.52
C THR A 60 5.64 -7.68 -8.64
N ILE A 61 6.36 -7.24 -7.60
CA ILE A 61 7.82 -7.18 -7.60
C ILE A 61 8.40 -8.61 -7.62
N GLY A 62 7.83 -9.49 -6.80
CA GLY A 62 8.29 -10.84 -6.59
C GLY A 62 9.55 -10.92 -5.73
N ASP A 63 9.96 -12.14 -5.39
CA ASP A 63 11.16 -12.35 -4.58
C ASP A 63 12.45 -12.15 -5.39
N ILE A 64 12.87 -10.90 -5.45
CA ILE A 64 14.12 -10.43 -6.08
C ILE A 64 15.22 -10.13 -5.05
N TYR A 65 15.05 -10.55 -3.79
CA TYR A 65 16.00 -10.26 -2.73
C TYR A 65 17.35 -10.90 -3.07
N PRO A 66 18.48 -10.19 -3.01
CA PRO A 66 19.73 -10.72 -3.52
C PRO A 66 20.13 -12.03 -2.85
N ALA A 67 20.54 -13.01 -3.67
CA ALA A 67 20.82 -14.36 -3.22
C ALA A 67 21.87 -14.43 -2.10
N LYS A 68 22.80 -13.46 -2.04
CA LYS A 68 23.80 -13.34 -0.97
C LYS A 68 23.19 -13.19 0.43
N TRP A 69 21.98 -12.65 0.53
CA TRP A 69 21.26 -12.45 1.79
C TRP A 69 20.04 -13.37 1.94
N ARG A 70 19.37 -13.69 0.82
CA ARG A 70 18.22 -14.61 0.81
C ARG A 70 18.61 -16.05 1.15
N ASN A 71 19.75 -16.54 0.64
CA ASN A 71 20.10 -17.97 0.70
C ASN A 71 20.92 -18.36 1.93
N ILE A 72 21.07 -17.45 2.89
CA ILE A 72 21.74 -17.69 4.16
C ILE A 72 20.73 -17.64 5.32
N PRO A 73 21.06 -18.17 6.51
CA PRO A 73 20.12 -18.13 7.64
C PRO A 73 19.68 -16.69 7.94
N GLN A 74 18.44 -16.53 8.37
CA GLN A 74 17.92 -15.26 8.90
C GLN A 74 18.81 -14.77 10.06
N ASP A 75 18.96 -13.46 10.18
CA ASP A 75 19.75 -12.80 11.25
C ASP A 75 21.21 -13.25 11.35
N SER A 76 21.78 -13.83 10.28
CA SER A 76 23.15 -14.33 10.31
C SER A 76 24.19 -13.29 9.90
N VAL A 77 23.77 -12.26 9.16
CA VAL A 77 24.63 -11.16 8.73
C VAL A 77 23.87 -9.84 8.77
N VAL A 78 24.64 -8.76 8.83
CA VAL A 78 24.15 -7.41 8.54
C VAL A 78 24.35 -7.14 7.03
N ASP A 79 23.33 -6.60 6.38
CA ASP A 79 23.33 -6.29 4.95
C ASP A 79 23.94 -4.91 4.63
N ASP A 80 23.84 -4.48 3.36
CA ASP A 80 24.41 -3.22 2.89
C ASP A 80 23.67 -1.98 3.45
N TRP A 81 22.46 -2.15 4.01
CA TRP A 81 21.63 -1.08 4.60
C TRP A 81 21.70 -1.02 6.13
N ASN A 82 22.63 -1.78 6.72
CA ASN A 82 22.82 -1.93 8.15
C ASN A 82 21.61 -2.58 8.86
N MET A 83 20.96 -3.53 8.20
CA MET A 83 19.84 -4.32 8.71
C MET A 83 20.21 -5.80 8.76
N TYR A 84 19.58 -6.56 9.66
CA TYR A 84 19.73 -8.02 9.64
C TYR A 84 19.07 -8.62 8.40
N ASN A 85 19.75 -9.57 7.77
CA ASN A 85 19.28 -10.17 6.52
C ASN A 85 17.97 -10.95 6.72
N ARG A 86 17.13 -10.95 5.67
CA ARG A 86 15.81 -11.62 5.63
C ARG A 86 14.76 -11.02 6.57
N GLU A 87 15.03 -9.85 7.15
CA GLU A 87 14.04 -9.06 7.87
C GLU A 87 13.22 -8.15 6.95
N CYS A 88 12.03 -7.74 7.42
CA CYS A 88 11.15 -6.82 6.68
C CYS A 88 11.85 -5.49 6.35
N VAL A 89 12.61 -4.96 7.31
CA VAL A 89 13.39 -3.70 7.17
C VAL A 89 14.50 -3.84 6.13
N SER A 90 15.16 -5.00 6.06
CA SER A 90 16.20 -5.28 5.08
C SER A 90 15.64 -5.36 3.66
N TRP A 91 14.53 -6.09 3.50
CA TRP A 91 13.82 -6.20 2.23
C TRP A 91 13.31 -4.84 1.72
N ALA A 92 12.71 -4.04 2.60
CA ALA A 92 12.22 -2.72 2.25
C ALA A 92 13.37 -1.76 1.90
N ALA A 93 14.47 -1.75 2.66
CA ALA A 93 15.63 -0.90 2.38
C ALA A 93 16.28 -1.26 1.03
N PHE A 94 16.40 -2.54 0.70
CA PHE A 94 16.83 -3.00 -0.63
C PHE A 94 15.97 -2.44 -1.76
N ASN A 95 14.64 -2.50 -1.59
CA ASN A 95 13.73 -2.01 -2.61
C ASN A 95 13.77 -0.48 -2.72
N ILE A 96 14.01 0.25 -1.64
CA ILE A 96 14.20 1.71 -1.68
C ILE A 96 15.50 2.07 -2.43
N ASP A 97 16.60 1.39 -2.11
CA ASP A 97 17.92 1.64 -2.68
C ASP A 97 18.00 1.42 -4.19
N ARG A 98 17.38 0.34 -4.70
CA ARG A 98 17.34 0.08 -6.15
C ARG A 98 16.58 1.14 -6.95
N HIS A 99 15.81 2.01 -6.29
CA HIS A 99 15.13 3.16 -6.89
C HIS A 99 15.88 4.49 -6.67
N GLY A 100 17.09 4.46 -6.10
CA GLY A 100 17.94 5.63 -5.91
C GLY A 100 17.66 6.43 -4.63
N GLU A 101 16.83 5.91 -3.74
CA GLU A 101 16.51 6.49 -2.43
C GLU A 101 17.24 5.72 -1.31
N SER A 102 17.15 6.15 -0.05
CA SER A 102 17.78 5.41 1.05
C SER A 102 16.96 5.39 2.33
N ALA A 103 16.87 4.20 2.94
CA ALA A 103 16.40 3.99 4.30
C ALA A 103 17.49 3.31 5.17
N SER A 104 18.77 3.42 4.78
CA SER A 104 19.88 2.86 5.54
C SER A 104 19.89 3.41 6.96
N ASN A 105 20.12 2.54 7.95
CA ASN A 105 20.15 2.91 9.38
C ASN A 105 18.82 3.42 9.96
N TYR A 106 17.67 3.20 9.30
CA TYR A 106 16.37 3.55 9.90
C TYR A 106 16.02 2.69 11.13
N GLY A 107 16.75 1.58 11.35
CA GLY A 107 16.54 0.68 12.48
C GLY A 107 15.20 -0.07 12.41
N ASP A 108 14.62 -0.33 13.58
CA ASP A 108 13.34 -1.03 13.73
C ASP A 108 12.21 -0.34 12.93
N ALA A 109 11.34 -1.15 12.33
CA ALA A 109 10.22 -0.70 11.52
C ALA A 109 9.35 0.36 12.23
N LYS A 110 9.11 0.26 13.55
CA LYS A 110 8.30 1.22 14.34
C LYS A 110 8.84 2.65 14.38
N TYR A 111 10.07 2.89 13.90
CA TYR A 111 10.66 4.23 13.83
C TYR A 111 10.67 4.79 12.40
N TRP A 112 10.31 3.98 11.41
CA TRP A 112 10.44 4.35 10.00
C TRP A 112 9.55 5.51 9.60
N ASP A 113 8.35 5.66 10.17
CA ASP A 113 7.48 6.79 9.85
C ASP A 113 8.06 8.11 10.38
N ASP A 114 8.58 8.12 11.60
CA ASP A 114 9.25 9.28 12.18
C ASP A 114 10.55 9.63 11.44
N ASN A 115 11.37 8.63 11.14
CA ASN A 115 12.60 8.81 10.36
C ASN A 115 12.29 9.32 8.94
N ALA A 116 11.27 8.78 8.28
CA ALA A 116 10.88 9.23 6.95
C ALA A 116 10.41 10.69 6.95
N ARG A 117 9.59 11.09 7.93
CA ARG A 117 9.19 12.50 8.11
C ARG A 117 10.38 13.40 8.35
N GLN A 118 11.34 12.96 9.18
CA GLN A 118 12.56 13.72 9.46
C GLN A 118 13.39 13.96 8.18
N HIS A 119 13.41 12.98 7.27
CA HIS A 119 14.09 13.09 5.97
C HIS A 119 13.23 13.77 4.89
N GLY A 120 12.02 14.23 5.21
CA GLY A 120 11.17 15.02 4.31
C GLY A 120 10.25 14.20 3.42
N TYR A 121 10.15 12.88 3.61
CA TYR A 121 9.21 12.04 2.88
C TYR A 121 7.79 12.21 3.41
N GLN A 122 6.81 12.11 2.51
CA GLN A 122 5.40 12.13 2.89
C GLN A 122 5.03 10.82 3.61
N VAL A 123 4.32 10.96 4.72
CA VAL A 123 3.72 9.83 5.44
C VAL A 123 2.25 10.10 5.69
N ASP A 124 1.38 9.26 5.14
CA ASP A 124 -0.08 9.46 5.21
C ASP A 124 -0.86 8.13 5.29
N ASN A 125 -2.17 8.18 5.03
CA ASN A 125 -3.06 7.01 5.05
C ASN A 125 -3.49 6.56 3.64
N ASN A 126 -2.74 6.95 2.61
CA ASN A 126 -3.05 6.66 1.22
C ASN A 126 -2.10 5.58 0.65
N PRO A 127 -2.53 4.31 0.54
CA PRO A 127 -1.72 3.28 -0.08
C PRO A 127 -1.65 3.51 -1.58
N THR A 128 -0.44 3.78 -2.08
CA THR A 128 -0.11 3.78 -3.50
C THR A 128 0.85 2.63 -3.78
N PRO A 129 0.77 1.97 -4.95
CA PRO A 129 1.75 0.97 -5.33
C PRO A 129 3.20 1.51 -5.22
N GLY A 130 4.09 0.73 -4.61
CA GLY A 130 5.46 1.11 -4.29
C GLY A 130 5.66 1.83 -2.96
N ALA A 131 4.61 2.39 -2.35
CA ALA A 131 4.73 2.97 -1.01
C ALA A 131 5.09 1.90 0.03
N ILE A 132 5.69 2.33 1.14
CA ILE A 132 5.99 1.44 2.26
C ILE A 132 4.84 1.48 3.25
N ALA A 133 4.10 0.38 3.37
CA ALA A 133 3.14 0.16 4.44
C ALA A 133 3.92 -0.09 5.74
N GLN A 134 3.74 0.78 6.74
CA GLN A 134 4.46 0.71 8.00
C GLN A 134 3.50 0.72 9.20
N THR A 135 3.84 -0.02 10.26
CA THR A 135 3.09 -0.05 11.52
C THR A 135 4.04 -0.13 12.72
N ASP A 136 3.67 0.49 13.86
CA ASP A 136 4.43 0.43 15.12
C ASP A 136 3.99 -0.76 15.99
N ARG A 137 2.99 -1.52 15.52
CA ARG A 137 2.44 -2.63 16.28
C ARG A 137 3.50 -3.72 16.45
N GLY A 138 3.61 -4.25 17.67
CA GLY A 138 4.60 -5.26 18.03
C GLY A 138 5.90 -4.64 18.55
N THR A 139 6.85 -5.49 18.94
CA THR A 139 8.11 -5.05 19.58
C THR A 139 8.98 -4.20 18.64
N TYR A 140 9.01 -4.54 17.36
CA TYR A 140 9.86 -3.91 16.34
C TYR A 140 9.06 -3.13 15.29
N GLY A 141 7.73 -3.21 15.30
CA GLY A 141 6.89 -2.76 14.17
C GLY A 141 6.99 -3.72 12.97
N HIS A 142 6.42 -3.31 11.83
CA HIS A 142 6.59 -4.02 10.56
C HIS A 142 6.54 -3.06 9.37
N VAL A 143 7.26 -3.40 8.30
CA VAL A 143 7.22 -2.69 7.02
C VAL A 143 7.01 -3.66 5.86
N ALA A 144 6.24 -3.24 4.88
CA ALA A 144 5.97 -4.00 3.66
C ALA A 144 5.84 -3.06 2.47
N ILE A 145 6.09 -3.55 1.26
CA ILE A 145 5.93 -2.75 0.04
C ILE A 145 4.51 -2.94 -0.47
N VAL A 146 3.81 -1.85 -0.79
CA VAL A 146 2.47 -1.93 -1.38
C VAL A 146 2.58 -2.40 -2.83
N ASP A 147 1.98 -3.54 -3.14
CA ASP A 147 1.80 -4.02 -4.51
C ASP A 147 0.53 -3.40 -5.13
N SER A 148 -0.58 -3.43 -4.39
CA SER A 148 -1.84 -2.84 -4.84
C SER A 148 -2.79 -2.52 -3.68
N ALA A 149 -3.78 -1.65 -3.92
CA ALA A 149 -4.81 -1.34 -2.93
C ALA A 149 -6.20 -1.29 -3.58
N SER A 150 -7.20 -1.87 -2.90
CA SER A 150 -8.59 -1.85 -3.32
C SER A 150 -9.52 -1.83 -2.10
N GLY A 151 -10.29 -0.75 -1.96
CA GLY A 151 -11.13 -0.52 -0.79
C GLY A 151 -10.29 -0.48 0.51
N ASN A 152 -10.60 -1.38 1.43
CA ASN A 152 -9.89 -1.52 2.71
C ASN A 152 -8.81 -2.60 2.70
N THR A 153 -8.57 -3.23 1.56
CA THR A 153 -7.54 -4.27 1.42
C THR A 153 -6.33 -3.68 0.70
N VAL A 154 -5.15 -3.93 1.26
CA VAL A 154 -3.88 -3.64 0.61
C VAL A 154 -3.14 -4.95 0.42
N THR A 155 -2.75 -5.24 -0.82
CA THR A 155 -1.83 -6.33 -1.13
C THR A 155 -0.42 -5.80 -0.94
N VAL A 156 0.37 -6.50 -0.14
CA VAL A 156 1.75 -6.11 0.18
C VAL A 156 2.72 -7.25 -0.11
N GLU A 157 3.99 -6.88 -0.29
CA GLU A 157 5.12 -7.77 -0.48
C GLU A 157 6.19 -7.46 0.58
N ASP A 158 6.53 -8.46 1.39
CA ASP A 158 7.51 -8.32 2.46
C ASP A 158 8.35 -9.59 2.69
N TYR A 159 9.26 -9.47 3.65
CA TYR A 159 9.97 -10.59 4.24
C TYR A 159 9.60 -10.70 5.71
N ASN A 160 9.59 -11.93 6.22
CA ASN A 160 9.48 -12.22 7.65
C ASN A 160 8.16 -11.80 8.32
N TRP A 161 7.07 -11.63 7.58
CA TRP A 161 5.74 -11.33 8.16
C TRP A 161 5.31 -12.33 9.25
N ASP A 162 5.61 -13.62 9.05
CA ASP A 162 5.24 -14.70 9.95
C ASP A 162 6.39 -15.19 10.87
N GLY A 163 7.53 -14.48 10.87
CA GLY A 163 8.70 -14.84 11.67
C GLY A 163 9.57 -15.96 11.08
N THR A 164 9.37 -16.35 9.81
CA THR A 164 10.14 -17.43 9.16
C THR A 164 11.31 -16.94 8.29
N GLY A 165 11.47 -15.63 8.15
CA GLY A 165 12.46 -14.98 7.29
C GLY A 165 12.21 -15.20 5.79
N HIS A 166 11.00 -15.53 5.37
CA HIS A 166 10.68 -15.78 3.96
C HIS A 166 9.91 -14.62 3.33
N TYR A 167 10.05 -14.49 2.01
CA TYR A 167 9.23 -13.61 1.20
C TYR A 167 7.77 -14.03 1.25
N LEU A 168 6.87 -13.07 1.43
CA LEU A 168 5.44 -13.26 1.33
C LEU A 168 4.79 -12.13 0.54
N ARG A 169 3.79 -12.51 -0.26
CA ARG A 169 2.81 -11.59 -0.83
C ARG A 169 1.46 -11.91 -0.24
N HIS A 170 0.87 -10.96 0.48
CA HIS A 170 -0.38 -11.19 1.20
C HIS A 170 -1.20 -9.92 1.36
N ASN A 171 -2.42 -10.09 1.89
CA ASN A 171 -3.32 -8.97 2.15
C ASN A 171 -3.20 -8.50 3.60
N VAL A 172 -3.33 -7.19 3.78
CA VAL A 172 -3.47 -6.52 5.07
C VAL A 172 -4.65 -5.54 5.05
N ASN A 173 -5.11 -5.14 6.22
CA ASN A 173 -6.11 -4.09 6.34
C ASN A 173 -5.44 -2.72 6.16
N LYS A 174 -6.01 -1.89 5.29
CA LYS A 174 -5.55 -0.52 5.04
C LYS A 174 -5.39 0.29 6.33
N GLY A 175 -6.30 0.13 7.29
CA GLY A 175 -6.31 0.92 8.52
C GLY A 175 -5.27 0.52 9.57
N ASP A 176 -4.55 -0.59 9.36
CA ASP A 176 -3.53 -1.06 10.32
C ASP A 176 -2.14 -0.45 10.08
N PHE A 177 -1.98 0.27 8.96
CA PHE A 177 -0.73 0.82 8.48
C PHE A 177 -0.88 2.30 8.11
N ARG A 178 0.25 3.00 8.13
CA ARG A 178 0.46 4.26 7.39
C ARG A 178 1.42 4.01 6.23
N TYR A 179 1.45 4.92 5.28
CA TYR A 179 2.14 4.74 4.02
C TYR A 179 3.20 5.81 3.85
N ILE A 180 4.44 5.36 3.68
CA ILE A 180 5.61 6.21 3.46
C ILE A 180 5.89 6.25 1.96
N HIS A 181 6.00 7.46 1.42
CA HIS A 181 6.17 7.70 -0.01
C HIS A 181 7.60 8.15 -0.30
N PHE A 182 8.44 7.20 -0.68
CA PHE A 182 9.82 7.46 -1.12
C PHE A 182 9.90 7.96 -2.57
N TYR A 183 8.89 7.64 -3.38
CA TYR A 183 8.85 7.97 -4.80
C TYR A 183 7.71 8.96 -5.07
N GLY A 184 8.03 10.10 -5.67
CA GLY A 184 7.08 11.16 -6.03
C GLY A 184 6.36 10.93 -7.35
#